data_AF-A0A936W163-F1
#
_entry.id   AF-A0A936W163-F1
#
_cell.length_a   1.000
_cell.length_b   1.000
_cell.length_c   1.000
_cell.angle_alpha   90.00
_cell.angle_beta   90.00
_cell.angle_gamma   90.00
#
_symmetry.space_group_name_H-M   'P 1'
#
loop_
_entity.id
_entity.type
_entity.pdbx_description
1 polymer ?
#
loop_
_entity_poly.entity_id
_entity_poly.type
_entity_poly.pdbx_seq_one_letter_code
_entity_poly.pdbx_strand_id
1 'polypeptide(L)'
;MGHLQKTIQAILLICPLVGISQDPAGFLFRQQGALYNPALAGGSGSQSISIAYRNEWQNNGKAGYQTGVLNYEESLPCSVIDYSISALWDQEGEGLLSSYELSPNVSVNLPLVNNRNHQINLRLGGGLSFGWQRVDFSKLVFSDQLHPKYGNIFPTSFIPPDENLSNSYFQPAIGGVVQMVLNQQEMNAVIINVGASFHNAYGFGQNKNVGYGKSVLGLFPEQTPKFSAHLDFELIPGAAFNQFISIRPLILFEQQQALHYIQYGVDFGISNALRIGGYMHQQNFSDARVSTNWFSATTLFRPYIGKSRIDFHFTYSFNISGLRNAVSPLMEIGLKKHFRNSPVCRMMGKGDDVDYGNKPVCRYSRISPAKKKIYENVWYK
;
A
#
# COMPACT_ATOMS: atom_id res chain seq x y z
N MET A 1 5.60 -44.15 35.77
CA MET A 1 5.46 -43.99 34.29
C MET A 1 4.00 -43.82 33.84
N GLY A 2 3.11 -43.20 34.63
CA GLY A 2 1.67 -43.09 34.28
C GLY A 2 1.07 -41.68 34.32
N HIS A 3 1.79 -40.68 34.83
CA HIS A 3 1.28 -39.31 34.93
C HIS A 3 1.87 -38.33 33.90
N LEU A 4 3.00 -38.66 33.27
CA LEU A 4 3.62 -37.80 32.25
C LEU A 4 3.00 -37.98 30.84
N GLN A 5 2.28 -39.08 30.61
CA GLN A 5 1.64 -39.38 29.32
C GLN A 5 0.23 -38.79 29.19
N LYS A 6 -0.44 -38.45 30.31
CA LYS A 6 -1.82 -37.90 30.30
C LYS A 6 -1.87 -36.37 30.19
N THR A 7 -0.80 -35.66 30.55
CA THR A 7 -0.68 -34.20 30.33
C THR A 7 -0.31 -33.85 28.89
N ILE A 8 0.31 -34.77 28.15
CA ILE A 8 0.70 -34.56 26.74
C ILE A 8 -0.49 -34.75 25.77
N GLN A 9 -1.54 -35.48 26.17
CA GLN A 9 -2.73 -35.69 25.33
C GLN A 9 -3.88 -34.69 25.58
N ALA A 10 -3.81 -33.86 26.63
CA ALA A 10 -4.82 -32.83 26.91
C ALA A 10 -4.47 -31.42 26.36
N ILE A 11 -3.25 -31.25 25.82
CA ILE A 11 -2.80 -30.00 25.15
C ILE A 11 -2.95 -30.11 23.62
N LEU A 12 -3.33 -31.29 23.09
CA LEU A 12 -3.47 -31.55 21.66
C LEU A 12 -4.92 -31.50 21.16
N LEU A 13 -5.75 -30.62 21.74
CA LEU A 13 -7.11 -30.40 21.24
C LEU A 13 -7.56 -28.93 21.36
N ILE A 14 -6.67 -28.02 21.00
CA ILE A 14 -7.08 -26.70 20.51
C ILE A 14 -6.77 -26.73 19.02
N CYS A 15 -7.77 -27.11 18.24
CA CYS A 15 -7.80 -26.86 16.81
C CYS A 15 -7.93 -25.33 16.66
N PRO A 16 -6.90 -24.58 16.20
CA PRO A 16 -7.23 -23.32 15.58
C PRO A 16 -7.97 -23.71 14.29
N LEU A 17 -9.27 -23.39 14.26
CA LEU A 17 -9.96 -23.15 13.01
C LEU A 17 -9.07 -22.17 12.23
N VAL A 18 -8.36 -22.70 11.25
CA VAL A 18 -7.58 -21.92 10.30
C VAL A 18 -8.61 -21.10 9.53
N GLY A 19 -8.89 -19.90 10.01
CA GLY A 19 -9.38 -18.84 9.16
C GLY A 19 -8.28 -18.57 8.15
N ILE A 20 -8.48 -19.01 6.92
CA ILE A 20 -7.71 -18.50 5.78
C ILE A 20 -8.13 -17.04 5.65
N SER A 21 -7.44 -16.15 6.34
CA SER A 21 -7.49 -14.74 5.96
C SER A 21 -6.77 -14.64 4.61
N GLN A 22 -7.47 -14.14 3.60
CA GLN A 22 -6.87 -13.33 2.53
C GLN A 22 -6.83 -11.90 3.10
N ASP A 23 -5.93 -10.97 2.75
CA ASP A 23 -5.10 -10.79 1.57
C ASP A 23 -3.86 -9.95 1.96
N PRO A 24 -2.61 -10.47 1.86
CA PRO A 24 -1.42 -9.65 1.83
C PRO A 24 -0.87 -9.67 0.40
N ALA A 25 -1.58 -9.04 -0.53
CA ALA A 25 -1.07 -8.75 -1.87
C ALA A 25 -1.53 -7.36 -2.35
N GLY A 26 -1.21 -6.31 -1.60
CA GLY A 26 -1.50 -4.94 -2.02
C GLY A 26 -0.67 -4.48 -3.24
N PHE A 27 -0.98 -3.28 -3.74
CA PHE A 27 -0.24 -2.58 -4.80
C PHE A 27 1.26 -2.53 -4.54
N LEU A 28 2.09 -2.36 -5.57
CA LEU A 28 3.54 -2.20 -5.38
C LEU A 28 3.84 -1.12 -4.32
N PHE A 29 4.53 -1.49 -3.23
CA PHE A 29 4.77 -0.64 -2.07
C PHE A 29 5.18 0.79 -2.43
N ARG A 30 6.12 0.95 -3.37
CA ARG A 30 6.67 2.27 -3.71
C ARG A 30 5.65 3.19 -4.39
N GLN A 31 4.66 2.63 -5.09
CA GLN A 31 3.64 3.42 -5.78
C GLN A 31 2.57 3.93 -4.81
N GLN A 32 2.28 3.17 -3.75
CA GLN A 32 1.21 3.44 -2.79
C GLN A 32 1.67 3.36 -1.33
N GLY A 33 2.83 3.97 -1.02
CA GLY A 33 3.46 3.85 0.30
C GLY A 33 2.59 4.31 1.48
N ALA A 34 1.73 5.31 1.27
CA ALA A 34 0.83 5.82 2.32
C ALA A 34 -0.22 4.79 2.79
N LEU A 35 -0.59 3.81 1.95
CA LEU A 35 -1.46 2.70 2.36
C LEU A 35 -0.76 1.76 3.35
N TYR A 36 0.55 1.59 3.18
CA TYR A 36 1.34 0.64 3.96
C TYR A 36 1.84 1.24 5.27
N ASN A 37 2.18 2.53 5.25
CA ASN A 37 2.65 3.25 6.43
C ASN A 37 2.12 4.69 6.40
N PRO A 38 1.30 5.12 7.38
CA PRO A 38 0.75 6.48 7.40
C PRO A 38 1.83 7.56 7.51
N ALA A 39 3.04 7.25 7.99
CA ALA A 39 4.15 8.21 8.03
C ALA A 39 4.72 8.55 6.63
N LEU A 40 4.39 7.76 5.61
CA LEU A 40 4.69 8.05 4.21
C LEU A 40 3.65 8.96 3.56
N ALA A 41 2.59 9.36 4.27
CA ALA A 41 1.66 10.39 3.81
C ALA A 41 2.43 11.66 3.42
N GLY A 42 2.07 12.24 2.28
CA GLY A 42 2.81 13.36 1.71
C GLY A 42 4.14 12.99 1.07
N GLY A 43 4.76 11.82 1.36
CA GLY A 43 6.14 11.37 1.02
C GLY A 43 6.68 11.67 -0.39
N SER A 44 5.80 12.00 -1.34
CA SER A 44 6.07 12.51 -2.68
C SER A 44 6.34 14.03 -2.78
N GLY A 45 6.34 14.77 -1.66
CA GLY A 45 6.73 16.19 -1.48
C GLY A 45 6.30 17.21 -2.48
N SER A 46 5.14 16.92 -3.01
CA SER A 46 4.34 17.76 -3.84
C SER A 46 2.90 17.40 -3.53
N GLN A 47 2.00 18.30 -3.89
CA GLN A 47 0.62 17.91 -4.07
C GLN A 47 0.58 16.89 -5.22
N SER A 48 -0.05 15.74 -5.01
CA SER A 48 -0.20 14.72 -6.05
C SER A 48 -1.53 14.00 -5.96
N ILE A 49 -2.01 13.58 -7.13
CA ILE A 49 -3.18 12.71 -7.26
C ILE A 49 -2.70 11.45 -7.98
N SER A 50 -2.91 10.30 -7.35
CA SER A 50 -2.58 8.98 -7.88
C SER A 50 -3.85 8.16 -8.04
N ILE A 51 -3.99 7.49 -9.18
CA ILE A 51 -4.98 6.44 -9.37
C ILE A 51 -4.25 5.17 -9.79
N ALA A 52 -4.61 4.04 -9.20
CA ALA A 52 -4.10 2.74 -9.64
C ALA A 52 -5.23 1.72 -9.65
N TYR A 53 -5.15 0.79 -10.58
CA TYR A 53 -6.09 -0.30 -10.75
C TYR A 53 -5.30 -1.59 -10.91
N ARG A 54 -5.72 -2.60 -10.16
CA ARG A 54 -5.14 -3.93 -10.17
C ARG A 54 -6.23 -4.95 -10.41
N ASN A 55 -5.90 -5.96 -11.21
CA ASN A 55 -6.79 -7.08 -11.47
C ASN A 55 -6.04 -8.39 -11.27
N GLU A 56 -6.67 -9.31 -10.54
CA GLU A 56 -6.14 -10.63 -10.24
C GLU A 56 -7.09 -11.71 -10.71
N TRP A 57 -6.51 -12.83 -11.15
CA TRP A 57 -7.21 -14.11 -11.33
C TRP A 57 -8.35 -14.04 -12.36
N GLN A 58 -8.09 -13.40 -13.51
CA GLN A 58 -9.02 -13.44 -14.65
C GLN A 58 -9.06 -14.87 -15.23
N ASN A 59 -10.11 -15.65 -14.96
CA ASN A 59 -10.26 -16.97 -15.56
C ASN A 59 -11.55 -17.06 -16.37
N ASN A 60 -11.43 -17.38 -17.67
CA ASN A 60 -12.53 -17.79 -18.55
C ASN A 60 -13.81 -16.93 -18.47
N GLY A 61 -13.68 -15.60 -18.54
CA GLY A 61 -14.82 -14.67 -18.62
C GLY A 61 -15.48 -14.32 -17.29
N LYS A 62 -14.97 -14.83 -16.16
CA LYS A 62 -15.39 -14.42 -14.82
C LYS A 62 -14.38 -13.42 -14.27
N ALA A 63 -14.87 -12.28 -13.81
CA ALA A 63 -14.05 -11.29 -13.10
C ALA A 63 -13.55 -11.92 -11.79
N GLY A 64 -12.23 -11.93 -11.61
CA GLY A 64 -11.61 -12.29 -10.34
C GLY A 64 -11.62 -11.11 -9.38
N TYR A 65 -10.48 -10.84 -8.75
CA TYR A 65 -10.35 -9.73 -7.79
C TYR A 65 -9.99 -8.46 -8.54
N GLN A 66 -10.69 -7.37 -8.22
CA GLN A 66 -10.46 -6.06 -8.81
C GLN A 66 -10.33 -5.02 -7.72
N THR A 67 -9.17 -4.37 -7.68
CA THR A 67 -8.88 -3.36 -6.67
C THR A 67 -8.52 -2.07 -7.35
N GLY A 68 -9.18 -0.99 -6.97
CA GLY A 68 -8.88 0.37 -7.38
C GLY A 68 -8.46 1.21 -6.18
N VAL A 69 -7.47 2.08 -6.37
CA VAL A 69 -7.11 3.08 -5.38
C VAL A 69 -7.03 4.45 -6.02
N LEU A 70 -7.64 5.44 -5.35
CA LEU A 70 -7.46 6.86 -5.61
C LEU A 70 -6.79 7.47 -4.37
N ASN A 71 -5.66 8.14 -4.55
CA ASN A 71 -4.90 8.72 -3.45
C ASN A 71 -4.57 10.17 -3.76
N TYR A 72 -4.94 11.06 -2.84
CA TYR A 72 -4.53 12.46 -2.83
C TYR A 72 -3.49 12.65 -1.74
N GLU A 73 -2.32 13.19 -2.07
CA GLU A 73 -1.26 13.50 -1.11
C GLU A 73 -0.89 14.96 -1.22
N GLU A 74 -0.65 15.62 -0.08
CA GLU A 74 -0.12 16.97 -0.07
C GLU A 74 0.93 17.13 1.02
N SER A 75 2.09 17.62 0.60
CA SER A 75 3.11 18.12 1.50
C SER A 75 2.91 19.61 1.72
N LEU A 76 2.87 20.04 2.98
CA LEU A 76 2.59 21.43 3.31
C LEU A 76 3.88 22.21 3.57
N PRO A 77 4.36 23.06 2.64
CA PRO A 77 5.57 23.86 2.84
C PRO A 77 5.53 24.85 3.98
N CYS A 78 4.33 25.23 4.35
CA CYS A 78 4.05 26.14 5.43
C CYS A 78 3.97 25.45 6.81
N SER A 79 4.15 24.13 6.89
CA SER A 79 3.98 23.34 8.13
C SER A 79 4.98 22.19 8.21
N VAL A 80 5.12 21.60 9.40
CA VAL A 80 5.81 20.31 9.61
C VAL A 80 4.90 19.11 9.35
N ILE A 81 3.64 19.36 9.04
CA ILE A 81 2.59 18.37 8.84
C ILE A 81 2.40 18.14 7.34
N ASP A 82 2.22 16.89 6.96
CA ASP A 82 1.77 16.49 5.63
C ASP A 82 0.58 15.55 5.78
N TYR A 83 -0.23 15.42 4.74
CA TYR A 83 -1.40 14.55 4.79
C TYR A 83 -1.66 13.84 3.48
N SER A 84 -2.45 12.78 3.55
CA SER A 84 -2.99 12.08 2.40
C SER A 84 -4.40 11.59 2.67
N ILE A 85 -5.21 11.46 1.64
CA ILE A 85 -6.52 10.81 1.70
C ILE A 85 -6.53 9.76 0.61
N SER A 86 -6.68 8.51 1.00
CA SER A 86 -6.80 7.39 0.07
C SER A 86 -8.22 6.85 0.09
N ALA A 87 -8.78 6.58 -1.08
CA ALA A 87 -10.02 5.86 -1.27
C ALA A 87 -9.69 4.55 -1.97
N LEU A 88 -9.98 3.43 -1.34
CA LEU A 88 -9.77 2.09 -1.87
C LEU A 88 -11.14 1.48 -2.16
N TRP A 89 -11.24 0.89 -3.34
CA TRP A 89 -12.38 0.10 -3.76
C TRP A 89 -11.88 -1.28 -4.10
N ASP A 90 -12.58 -2.29 -3.62
CA ASP A 90 -12.24 -3.67 -3.87
C ASP A 90 -13.50 -4.46 -4.20
N GLN A 91 -13.38 -5.35 -5.18
CA GLN A 91 -14.44 -6.24 -5.61
C GLN A 91 -13.88 -7.65 -5.72
N GLU A 92 -14.39 -8.54 -4.87
CA GLU A 92 -13.95 -9.92 -4.79
C GLU A 92 -14.91 -10.84 -5.58
N GLY A 93 -14.32 -11.75 -6.36
CA GLY A 93 -15.04 -12.71 -7.20
C GLY A 93 -15.94 -12.04 -8.24
N GLU A 94 -17.08 -12.67 -8.58
CA GLU A 94 -18.05 -12.15 -9.56
C GLU A 94 -18.86 -10.93 -9.05
N GLY A 95 -18.27 -10.11 -8.18
CA GLY A 95 -18.94 -8.98 -7.52
C GLY A 95 -19.85 -9.39 -6.39
N LEU A 96 -19.49 -10.47 -5.70
CA LEU A 96 -20.23 -11.01 -4.58
C LEU A 96 -19.95 -10.22 -3.30
N LEU A 97 -18.72 -9.75 -3.12
CA LEU A 97 -18.31 -8.88 -2.04
C LEU A 97 -17.67 -7.63 -2.61
N SER A 98 -18.19 -6.47 -2.23
CA SER A 98 -17.63 -5.16 -2.56
C SER A 98 -17.27 -4.42 -1.28
N SER A 99 -16.06 -3.88 -1.25
CA SER A 99 -15.53 -3.11 -0.13
C SER A 99 -15.14 -1.72 -0.60
N TYR A 100 -15.49 -0.71 0.19
CA TYR A 100 -15.04 0.66 0.01
C TYR A 100 -14.34 1.09 1.29
N GLU A 101 -13.16 1.69 1.18
CA GLU A 101 -12.40 2.20 2.32
C GLU A 101 -11.94 3.63 2.04
N LEU A 102 -12.07 4.50 3.04
CA LEU A 102 -11.58 5.86 3.05
C LEU A 102 -10.58 6.01 4.18
N SER A 103 -9.34 6.37 3.83
CA SER A 103 -8.20 6.35 4.74
C SER A 103 -7.48 7.69 4.74
N PRO A 104 -7.91 8.67 5.55
CA PRO A 104 -7.12 9.85 5.86
C PRO A 104 -5.89 9.49 6.70
N ASN A 105 -4.73 9.97 6.27
CA ASN A 105 -3.47 9.86 6.98
C ASN A 105 -2.83 11.23 7.17
N VAL A 106 -2.17 11.42 8.30
CA VAL A 106 -1.35 12.59 8.63
C VAL A 106 0.03 12.12 9.04
N SER A 107 1.04 12.88 8.65
CA SER A 107 2.41 12.69 9.09
C SER A 107 3.03 13.99 9.56
N VAL A 108 3.90 13.89 10.56
CA VAL A 108 4.69 14.99 11.10
C VAL A 108 6.15 14.70 10.79
N ASN A 109 6.85 15.66 10.17
CA ASN A 109 8.26 15.59 9.85
C ASN A 109 9.10 16.35 10.86
N LEU A 110 10.03 15.64 11.50
CA LEU A 110 10.96 16.16 12.49
C LEU A 110 12.40 16.07 11.95
N PRO A 111 13.02 17.18 11.54
CA PRO A 111 14.43 17.17 11.14
C PRO A 111 15.30 16.94 12.39
N LEU A 112 16.03 15.82 12.42
CA LEU A 112 16.95 15.48 13.51
C LEU A 112 18.35 16.02 13.24
N VAL A 113 18.82 15.87 12.01
CA VAL A 113 20.12 16.39 11.56
C VAL A 113 19.90 17.08 10.23
N ASN A 114 20.40 18.31 10.13
CA ASN A 114 20.33 19.08 8.89
C ASN A 114 21.62 19.87 8.71
N ASN A 115 22.58 19.23 8.03
CA ASN A 115 23.87 19.81 7.70
C ASN A 115 24.01 19.92 6.18
N ARG A 116 25.01 20.67 5.72
CA ARG A 116 25.27 20.86 4.29
C ARG A 116 25.40 19.56 3.50
N ASN A 117 25.88 18.47 4.11
CA ASN A 117 26.15 17.21 3.43
C ASN A 117 25.19 16.06 3.79
N HIS A 118 24.52 16.14 4.95
CA HIS A 118 23.69 15.06 5.49
C HIS A 118 22.39 15.62 6.05
N GLN A 119 21.28 14.96 5.74
CA GLN A 119 19.97 15.24 6.29
C GLN A 119 19.38 13.95 6.87
N ILE A 120 18.94 13.99 8.13
CA ILE A 120 18.24 12.89 8.80
C ILE A 120 16.92 13.43 9.33
N ASN A 121 15.83 12.86 8.84
CA ASN A 121 14.47 13.24 9.21
C ASN A 121 13.76 12.04 9.85
N LEU A 122 13.03 12.30 10.93
CA LEU A 122 12.10 11.35 11.52
C LEU A 122 10.68 11.78 11.15
N ARG A 123 9.93 10.88 10.52
CA ARG A 123 8.51 11.06 10.24
C ARG A 123 7.71 10.18 11.18
N LEU A 124 6.69 10.75 11.80
CA LEU A 124 5.70 10.03 12.59
C LEU A 124 4.35 10.21 11.93
N GLY A 125 3.59 9.13 11.76
CA GLY A 125 2.32 9.15 11.06
C GLY A 125 1.20 8.52 11.87
N GLY A 126 0.01 9.08 11.72
CA GLY A 126 -1.25 8.54 12.20
C GLY A 126 -2.22 8.42 11.03
N GLY A 127 -2.92 7.30 10.95
CA GLY A 127 -3.90 6.99 9.92
C GLY A 127 -5.20 6.53 10.54
N LEU A 128 -6.31 6.86 9.89
CA LEU A 128 -7.63 6.35 10.23
C LEU A 128 -8.23 5.76 8.95
N SER A 129 -8.67 4.51 8.97
CA SER A 129 -9.40 3.89 7.85
C SER A 129 -10.84 3.63 8.27
N PHE A 130 -11.77 4.12 7.45
CA PHE A 130 -13.21 3.84 7.56
C PHE A 130 -13.61 3.02 6.35
N GLY A 131 -14.16 1.84 6.56
CA GLY A 131 -14.61 1.01 5.44
C GLY A 131 -16.04 0.56 5.56
N TRP A 132 -16.60 0.18 4.42
CA TRP A 132 -17.95 -0.35 4.26
C TRP A 132 -17.88 -1.56 3.36
N GLN A 133 -18.57 -2.62 3.76
CA GLN A 133 -18.67 -3.82 2.95
C GLN A 133 -20.11 -4.10 2.60
N ARG A 134 -20.31 -4.60 1.39
CA ARG A 134 -21.62 -4.99 0.88
C ARG A 134 -21.49 -6.32 0.15
N VAL A 135 -22.40 -7.24 0.47
CA VAL A 135 -22.60 -8.49 -0.27
C VAL A 135 -23.90 -8.42 -1.03
N ASP A 136 -23.87 -8.86 -2.28
CA ASP A 136 -25.06 -9.02 -3.10
C ASP A 136 -25.58 -10.45 -2.96
N PHE A 137 -26.48 -10.67 -1.99
CA PHE A 137 -27.06 -11.98 -1.73
C PHE A 137 -27.88 -12.53 -2.90
N SER A 138 -28.34 -11.68 -3.83
CA SER A 138 -29.10 -12.11 -5.01
C SER A 138 -28.24 -12.89 -6.02
N LYS A 139 -26.92 -12.68 -5.99
CA LYS A 139 -25.95 -13.37 -6.85
C LYS A 139 -25.37 -14.63 -6.21
N LEU A 140 -25.69 -14.89 -4.94
CA LEU A 140 -25.24 -16.09 -4.24
C LEU A 140 -26.15 -17.28 -4.56
N VAL A 141 -25.52 -18.42 -4.81
CA VAL A 141 -26.22 -19.70 -4.95
C VAL A 141 -26.09 -20.46 -3.64
N PHE A 142 -27.23 -20.71 -3.01
CA PHE A 142 -27.30 -21.44 -1.73
C PHE A 142 -27.51 -22.93 -1.96
N SER A 143 -27.14 -23.76 -0.98
CA SER A 143 -27.21 -25.22 -1.09
C SER A 143 -28.64 -25.75 -1.24
N ASP A 144 -29.63 -25.03 -0.73
CA ASP A 144 -31.05 -25.38 -0.85
C ASP A 144 -31.61 -25.15 -2.26
N GLN A 145 -30.94 -24.31 -3.08
CA GLN A 145 -31.28 -24.10 -4.48
C GLN A 145 -30.83 -25.26 -5.38
N LEU A 146 -29.87 -26.08 -4.93
CA LEU A 146 -29.15 -27.06 -5.75
C LEU A 146 -29.78 -28.45 -5.70
N HIS A 147 -30.29 -28.92 -6.84
CA HIS A 147 -30.68 -30.31 -7.05
C HIS A 147 -29.46 -31.16 -7.47
N PRO A 148 -29.25 -32.37 -6.90
CA PRO A 148 -28.06 -33.20 -7.17
C PRO A 148 -27.82 -33.54 -8.65
N LYS A 149 -28.89 -33.59 -9.46
CA LYS A 149 -28.82 -33.93 -10.90
C LYS A 149 -29.00 -32.72 -11.84
N TYR A 150 -29.72 -31.70 -11.42
CA TYR A 150 -30.22 -30.64 -12.32
C TYR A 150 -29.68 -29.25 -11.99
N GLY A 151 -28.89 -29.10 -10.93
CA GLY A 151 -28.26 -27.82 -10.55
C GLY A 151 -29.24 -26.86 -9.87
N ASN A 152 -29.06 -25.56 -10.10
CA ASN A 152 -29.83 -24.49 -9.45
C ASN A 152 -31.27 -24.42 -10.01
N ILE A 153 -32.21 -25.13 -9.39
CA ILE A 153 -33.61 -25.19 -9.84
C ILE A 153 -34.63 -24.86 -8.75
N PHE A 154 -34.21 -24.79 -7.49
CA PHE A 154 -35.10 -24.50 -6.36
C PHE A 154 -34.97 -23.05 -5.90
N PRO A 155 -36.06 -22.43 -5.42
CA PRO A 155 -35.96 -21.16 -4.71
C PRO A 155 -35.22 -21.34 -3.39
N THR A 156 -34.49 -20.32 -2.95
CA THR A 156 -33.85 -20.35 -1.63
C THR A 156 -34.81 -19.94 -0.53
N SER A 157 -34.67 -20.59 0.61
CA SER A 157 -35.25 -20.24 1.89
C SER A 157 -34.38 -19.26 2.69
N PHE A 158 -33.21 -18.88 2.15
CA PHE A 158 -32.31 -17.92 2.79
C PHE A 158 -32.95 -16.54 2.84
N ILE A 159 -33.10 -16.02 4.05
CA ILE A 159 -33.52 -14.64 4.30
C ILE A 159 -32.24 -13.84 4.57
N PRO A 160 -31.86 -12.88 3.70
CA PRO A 160 -30.70 -12.05 3.95
C PRO A 160 -30.86 -11.28 5.26
N PRO A 161 -29.77 -11.08 6.03
CA PRO A 161 -29.80 -10.15 7.16
C PRO A 161 -30.29 -8.78 6.69
N ASP A 162 -31.04 -8.05 7.53
CA ASP A 162 -31.63 -6.75 7.18
C ASP A 162 -30.65 -5.87 6.40
N GLU A 163 -31.11 -5.27 5.29
CA GLU A 163 -30.31 -4.41 4.38
C GLU A 163 -29.64 -3.20 5.09
N ASN A 164 -30.04 -2.92 6.34
CA ASN A 164 -29.47 -1.91 7.21
C ASN A 164 -28.18 -2.33 7.94
N LEU A 165 -27.73 -3.59 7.80
CA LEU A 165 -26.41 -4.04 8.24
C LEU A 165 -25.36 -3.64 7.19
N SER A 166 -25.16 -2.33 7.01
CA SER A 166 -23.92 -1.84 6.41
C SER A 166 -22.81 -2.12 7.42
N ASN A 167 -22.01 -3.15 7.19
CA ASN A 167 -20.91 -3.48 8.08
C ASN A 167 -19.79 -2.49 7.82
N SER A 168 -19.90 -1.38 8.54
CA SER A 168 -18.88 -0.35 8.59
C SER A 168 -17.83 -0.74 9.62
N TYR A 169 -16.57 -0.50 9.29
CA TYR A 169 -15.44 -0.75 10.18
C TYR A 169 -14.57 0.49 10.30
N PHE A 170 -13.89 0.60 11.44
CA PHE A 170 -12.94 1.67 11.72
C PHE A 170 -11.63 1.09 12.22
N GLN A 171 -10.52 1.54 11.64
CA GLN A 171 -9.19 1.01 11.91
C GLN A 171 -8.19 2.16 12.07
N PRO A 172 -7.64 2.39 13.28
CA PRO A 172 -6.53 3.31 13.46
C PRO A 172 -5.21 2.63 13.07
N ALA A 173 -4.30 3.44 12.56
CA ALA A 173 -2.93 3.06 12.22
C ALA A 173 -1.94 4.09 12.75
N ILE A 174 -0.75 3.62 13.13
CA ILE A 174 0.39 4.47 13.48
C ILE A 174 1.63 3.98 12.76
N GLY A 175 2.56 4.88 12.47
CA GLY A 175 3.80 4.52 11.80
C GLY A 175 4.92 5.51 12.04
N GLY A 176 6.14 5.04 11.79
CA GLY A 176 7.34 5.84 11.82
C GLY A 176 8.23 5.53 10.63
N VAL A 177 8.90 6.56 10.09
CA VAL A 177 9.90 6.42 9.03
C VAL A 177 11.09 7.30 9.37
N VAL A 178 12.27 6.72 9.42
CA VAL A 178 13.53 7.46 9.44
C VAL A 178 14.06 7.52 8.03
N GLN A 179 14.38 8.73 7.60
CA GLN A 179 14.91 9.01 6.29
C GLN A 179 16.28 9.66 6.43
N MET A 180 17.26 9.11 5.74
CA MET A 180 18.63 9.60 5.72
C MET A 180 19.00 9.92 4.28
N VAL A 181 19.43 11.15 4.04
CA VAL A 181 20.02 11.60 2.79
C VAL A 181 21.48 11.92 3.07
N LEU A 182 22.37 11.09 2.55
CA LEU A 182 23.81 11.20 2.73
C LEU A 182 24.46 11.73 1.45
N ASN A 183 25.54 12.48 1.61
CA ASN A 183 26.33 13.05 0.51
C ASN A 183 25.47 13.88 -0.47
N GLN A 184 24.56 14.69 0.07
CA GLN A 184 23.57 15.42 -0.71
C GLN A 184 24.19 16.34 -1.76
N GLN A 185 25.38 16.90 -1.48
CA GLN A 185 26.09 17.80 -2.39
C GLN A 185 26.92 17.07 -3.45
N GLU A 186 27.28 15.81 -3.20
CA GLU A 186 28.10 15.02 -4.10
C GLU A 186 27.25 14.33 -5.17
N MET A 187 27.84 13.96 -6.30
CA MET A 187 27.11 13.24 -7.36
C MET A 187 26.58 11.87 -6.88
N ASN A 188 27.23 11.29 -5.87
CA ASN A 188 26.95 9.96 -5.35
C ASN A 188 26.08 10.01 -4.09
N ALA A 189 24.96 10.72 -4.17
CA ALA A 189 24.04 10.80 -3.04
C ALA A 189 23.40 9.44 -2.77
N VAL A 190 23.26 9.13 -1.49
CA VAL A 190 22.63 7.91 -1.00
C VAL A 190 21.39 8.29 -0.19
N ILE A 191 20.26 7.67 -0.51
CA ILE A 191 19.01 7.86 0.22
C ILE A 191 18.65 6.55 0.88
N ILE A 192 18.35 6.58 2.16
CA ILE A 192 17.94 5.42 2.94
C ILE A 192 16.63 5.78 3.63
N ASN A 193 15.59 4.96 3.45
CA ASN A 193 14.36 5.06 4.20
C ASN A 193 14.14 3.75 4.94
N VAL A 194 13.92 3.84 6.24
CA VAL A 194 13.61 2.69 7.10
C VAL A 194 12.37 3.05 7.88
N GLY A 195 11.35 2.21 7.83
CA GLY A 195 10.09 2.51 8.49
C GLY A 195 9.34 1.27 8.93
N ALA A 196 8.45 1.48 9.87
CA ALA A 196 7.52 0.48 10.34
C ALA A 196 6.18 1.12 10.71
N SER A 197 5.13 0.33 10.66
CA SER A 197 3.78 0.74 10.99
C SER A 197 2.97 -0.40 11.58
N PHE A 198 1.97 -0.01 12.34
CA PHE A 198 1.06 -0.89 13.04
C PHE A 198 -0.36 -0.41 12.76
N HIS A 199 -1.13 -1.29 12.13
CA HIS A 199 -2.51 -1.08 11.71
C HIS A 199 -3.44 -1.93 12.54
N ASN A 200 -4.70 -1.52 12.65
CA ASN A 200 -5.75 -2.23 13.40
C ASN A 200 -5.34 -2.43 14.88
N ALA A 201 -4.69 -1.42 15.46
CA ALA A 201 -4.12 -1.51 16.81
C ALA A 201 -5.18 -1.65 17.90
N TYR A 202 -6.32 -0.98 17.73
CA TYR A 202 -7.46 -0.97 18.65
C TYR A 202 -8.75 -0.76 17.87
N GLY A 203 -9.77 -1.58 18.11
CA GLY A 203 -11.14 -1.31 17.68
C GLY A 203 -11.79 -0.31 18.63
N PHE A 204 -12.22 0.85 18.14
CA PHE A 204 -12.95 1.82 18.98
C PHE A 204 -14.44 1.48 19.03
N GLY A 205 -14.96 1.21 20.25
CA GLY A 205 -16.38 1.33 20.63
C GLY A 205 -17.25 0.08 20.47
N GLN A 206 -17.93 -0.34 21.55
CA GLN A 206 -18.81 -1.55 21.66
C GLN A 206 -20.09 -1.53 20.79
N ASN A 207 -20.16 -0.63 19.81
CA ASN A 207 -21.35 -0.48 19.00
C ASN A 207 -21.36 -1.53 17.88
N LYS A 208 -22.39 -2.39 17.92
CA LYS A 208 -22.78 -3.32 16.85
C LYS A 208 -22.93 -2.66 15.45
N ASN A 209 -22.99 -1.33 15.38
CA ASN A 209 -23.20 -0.57 14.14
C ASN A 209 -21.92 0.06 13.55
N VAL A 210 -20.81 0.13 14.31
CA VAL A 210 -19.52 0.72 13.85
C VAL A 210 -18.33 -0.14 14.30
N GLY A 211 -18.57 -1.43 14.55
CA GLY A 211 -17.66 -2.26 15.33
C GLY A 211 -17.29 -3.59 14.68
N TYR A 212 -15.98 -3.77 14.55
CA TYR A 212 -15.22 -4.96 14.97
C TYR A 212 -14.61 -5.90 13.92
N GLY A 213 -14.91 -5.80 12.63
CA GLY A 213 -14.09 -6.49 11.62
C GLY A 213 -14.65 -6.42 10.20
N LYS A 214 -13.83 -6.79 9.21
CA LYS A 214 -14.22 -7.00 7.80
C LYS A 214 -15.18 -8.20 7.61
N SER A 215 -16.09 -8.43 8.55
CA SER A 215 -17.04 -9.53 8.55
C SER A 215 -18.42 -9.01 8.20
N VAL A 216 -18.94 -9.40 7.05
CA VAL A 216 -20.29 -8.98 6.59
C VAL A 216 -21.43 -9.62 7.41
N LEU A 217 -21.14 -10.69 8.14
CA LEU A 217 -22.13 -11.38 8.96
C LEU A 217 -21.93 -11.16 10.47
N GLY A 218 -20.88 -10.43 10.88
CA GLY A 218 -20.53 -10.24 12.29
C GLY A 218 -20.15 -11.55 13.02
N LEU A 219 -19.93 -12.63 12.27
CA LEU A 219 -19.64 -13.98 12.79
C LEU A 219 -18.14 -14.23 13.01
N PHE A 220 -17.28 -13.35 12.48
CA PHE A 220 -15.84 -13.52 12.55
C PHE A 220 -15.23 -12.62 13.65
N PRO A 221 -14.15 -13.08 14.30
CA PRO A 221 -13.52 -12.36 15.40
C PRO A 221 -12.93 -11.03 14.96
N GLU A 222 -12.52 -10.24 15.97
CA GLU A 222 -11.87 -8.93 15.79
C GLU A 222 -10.80 -8.96 14.70
N GLN A 223 -10.80 -7.94 13.84
CA GLN A 223 -9.75 -7.80 12.85
C GLN A 223 -8.41 -7.66 13.55
N THR A 224 -7.49 -8.52 13.17
CA THR A 224 -6.22 -8.61 13.86
C THR A 224 -5.25 -7.52 13.47
N PRO A 225 -4.38 -7.15 14.42
CA PRO A 225 -3.32 -6.21 14.15
C PRO A 225 -2.48 -6.64 12.94
N LYS A 226 -2.15 -5.65 12.11
CA LYS A 226 -1.26 -5.81 10.96
C LYS A 226 -0.01 -4.99 11.20
N PHE A 227 1.14 -5.65 11.16
CA PHE A 227 2.45 -5.01 11.23
C PHE A 227 3.04 -4.93 9.83
N SER A 228 3.64 -3.80 9.49
CA SER A 228 4.40 -3.63 8.25
C SER A 228 5.74 -2.95 8.54
N ALA A 229 6.81 -3.42 7.92
CA ALA A 229 8.14 -2.86 8.02
C ALA A 229 8.78 -2.79 6.63
N HIS A 230 9.48 -1.70 6.33
CA HIS A 230 10.11 -1.52 5.04
C HIS A 230 11.49 -0.90 5.17
N LEU A 231 12.34 -1.24 4.21
CA LEU A 231 13.63 -0.60 3.98
C LEU A 231 13.76 -0.38 2.48
N ASP A 232 14.05 0.85 2.10
CA ASP A 232 14.43 1.17 0.75
C ASP A 232 15.68 2.03 0.73
N PHE A 233 16.48 1.79 -0.29
CA PHE A 233 17.80 2.38 -0.39
C PHE A 233 17.98 2.78 -1.86
N GLU A 234 18.40 4.02 -2.14
CA GLU A 234 18.65 4.52 -3.49
C GLU A 234 20.11 4.96 -3.64
N LEU A 235 20.87 4.24 -4.46
CA LEU A 235 22.23 4.58 -4.92
C LEU A 235 22.14 5.33 -6.23
N ILE A 236 22.88 6.44 -6.33
CA ILE A 236 23.13 7.14 -7.58
C ILE A 236 24.64 7.01 -7.86
N PRO A 237 25.09 5.92 -8.50
CA PRO A 237 26.53 5.64 -8.65
C PRO A 237 27.28 6.64 -9.56
N GLY A 238 26.56 7.44 -10.33
CA GLY A 238 27.13 8.48 -11.20
C GLY A 238 26.27 8.74 -12.44
N ALA A 239 26.58 9.83 -13.15
CA ALA A 239 25.98 10.13 -14.45
C ALA A 239 26.88 9.58 -15.56
N ALA A 240 26.67 8.32 -15.97
CA ALA A 240 27.34 7.77 -17.15
C ALA A 240 26.61 8.23 -18.42
N PHE A 241 27.34 8.59 -19.48
CA PHE A 241 26.79 9.00 -20.78
C PHE A 241 25.79 10.18 -20.74
N ASN A 242 25.92 11.10 -19.77
CA ASN A 242 24.99 12.22 -19.57
C ASN A 242 23.55 11.78 -19.17
N GLN A 243 23.37 10.50 -18.81
CA GLN A 243 22.13 9.90 -18.33
C GLN A 243 22.24 9.60 -16.82
N PHE A 244 21.10 9.70 -16.13
CA PHE A 244 21.01 9.46 -14.70
C PHE A 244 20.76 7.97 -14.47
N ILE A 245 21.71 7.30 -13.82
CA ILE A 245 21.56 5.90 -13.41
C ILE A 245 21.29 5.86 -11.91
N SER A 246 20.26 5.14 -11.50
CA SER A 246 19.96 4.88 -10.08
C SER A 246 19.67 3.42 -9.85
N ILE A 247 20.12 2.89 -8.72
CA ILE A 247 19.79 1.52 -8.28
C ILE A 247 19.04 1.65 -6.96
N ARG A 248 17.84 1.06 -6.89
CA ARG A 248 16.99 1.16 -5.72
C ARG A 248 16.49 -0.19 -5.26
N PRO A 249 17.24 -0.92 -4.42
CA PRO A 249 16.71 -2.06 -3.71
C PRO A 249 15.61 -1.65 -2.73
N LEU A 250 14.63 -2.53 -2.57
CA LEU A 250 13.49 -2.38 -1.67
C LEU A 250 13.22 -3.72 -1.00
N ILE A 251 12.87 -3.67 0.28
CA ILE A 251 12.28 -4.78 1.02
C ILE A 251 11.10 -4.26 1.84
N LEU A 252 9.98 -4.97 1.78
CA LEU A 252 8.78 -4.76 2.58
C LEU A 252 8.45 -6.11 3.22
N PHE A 253 8.15 -6.08 4.52
CA PHE A 253 7.66 -7.20 5.28
C PHE A 253 6.30 -6.82 5.88
N GLU A 254 5.32 -7.70 5.78
CA GLU A 254 4.02 -7.55 6.41
C GLU A 254 3.66 -8.82 7.18
N GLN A 255 3.00 -8.63 8.32
CA GLN A 255 2.52 -9.71 9.14
C GLN A 255 1.13 -9.37 9.67
N GLN A 256 0.19 -10.30 9.49
CA GLN A 256 -1.16 -10.22 10.04
C GLN A 256 -1.60 -11.63 10.42
N GLN A 257 -1.88 -11.88 11.70
CA GLN A 257 -2.09 -13.24 12.25
C GLN A 257 -0.95 -14.20 11.85
N ALA A 258 -1.29 -15.33 11.22
CA ALA A 258 -0.39 -16.35 10.71
C ALA A 258 0.07 -16.07 9.27
N LEU A 259 -0.43 -15.01 8.63
CA LEU A 259 0.03 -14.60 7.32
C LEU A 259 1.28 -13.75 7.46
N HIS A 260 2.32 -14.18 6.78
CA HIS A 260 3.55 -13.44 6.62
C HIS A 260 3.74 -13.15 5.13
N TYR A 261 4.12 -11.94 4.79
CA TYR A 261 4.37 -11.54 3.41
C TYR A 261 5.67 -10.75 3.34
N ILE A 262 6.45 -11.00 2.29
CA ILE A 262 7.62 -10.19 1.98
C ILE A 262 7.60 -9.86 0.50
N GLN A 263 7.97 -8.64 0.22
CA GLN A 263 8.28 -8.15 -1.10
C GLN A 263 9.72 -7.68 -1.07
N TYR A 264 10.55 -8.18 -1.98
CA TYR A 264 11.91 -7.68 -2.15
C TYR A 264 12.28 -7.59 -3.62
N GLY A 265 13.05 -6.58 -3.97
CA GLY A 265 13.37 -6.35 -5.37
C GLY A 265 14.29 -5.16 -5.56
N VAL A 266 14.46 -4.80 -6.82
CA VAL A 266 15.32 -3.69 -7.22
C VAL A 266 14.73 -2.96 -8.41
N ASP A 267 14.75 -1.63 -8.35
CA ASP A 267 14.51 -0.78 -9.50
C ASP A 267 15.84 -0.24 -10.05
N PHE A 268 15.98 -0.25 -11.37
CA PHE A 268 17.01 0.42 -12.13
C PHE A 268 16.42 1.63 -12.84
N GLY A 269 16.88 2.82 -12.45
CA GLY A 269 16.68 4.03 -13.21
C GLY A 269 17.67 4.08 -14.35
N ILE A 270 17.18 4.00 -15.58
CA ILE A 270 17.97 4.17 -16.80
C ILE A 270 18.07 5.65 -17.14
N SER A 271 17.01 6.40 -16.83
CA SER A 271 16.98 7.85 -16.98
C SER A 271 16.12 8.49 -15.90
N ASN A 272 16.11 9.83 -15.89
CA ASN A 272 15.16 10.60 -15.08
C ASN A 272 13.70 10.26 -15.39
N ALA A 273 13.39 9.85 -16.62
CA ALA A 273 12.03 9.56 -17.06
C ALA A 273 11.67 8.08 -16.97
N LEU A 274 12.62 7.15 -16.95
CA LEU A 274 12.34 5.71 -17.02
C LEU A 274 13.05 4.96 -15.90
N ARG A 275 12.26 4.23 -15.10
CA ARG A 275 12.74 3.17 -14.21
C ARG A 275 12.10 1.85 -14.61
N ILE A 276 12.87 0.78 -14.51
CA ILE A 276 12.40 -0.59 -14.66
C ILE A 276 12.82 -1.38 -13.43
N GLY A 277 12.03 -2.35 -13.01
CA GLY A 277 12.35 -3.10 -11.80
C GLY A 277 11.74 -4.47 -11.78
N GLY A 278 12.24 -5.27 -10.85
CA GLY A 278 11.78 -6.63 -10.60
C GLY A 278 11.61 -6.86 -9.11
N TYR A 279 10.47 -7.40 -8.71
CA TYR A 279 10.15 -7.71 -7.33
C TYR A 279 9.71 -9.16 -7.18
N MET A 280 10.32 -9.86 -6.23
CA MET A 280 9.84 -11.13 -5.73
C MET A 280 8.86 -10.89 -4.59
N HIS A 281 7.77 -11.63 -4.63
CA HIS A 281 6.73 -11.62 -3.62
C HIS A 281 6.57 -13.02 -3.06
N GLN A 282 6.60 -13.14 -1.74
CA GLN A 282 6.45 -14.43 -1.08
C GLN A 282 5.48 -14.34 0.07
N GLN A 283 4.56 -15.31 0.12
CA GLN A 283 3.58 -15.47 1.19
C GLN A 283 3.95 -16.71 2.00
N ASN A 284 3.93 -16.60 3.33
CA ASN A 284 4.16 -17.67 4.30
C ASN A 284 5.51 -18.40 4.16
N PHE A 285 6.53 -17.93 4.87
CA PHE A 285 7.91 -18.46 4.82
C PHE A 285 8.09 -19.87 5.34
N SER A 286 7.16 -20.35 6.16
CA SER A 286 7.29 -21.60 6.90
C SER A 286 6.88 -22.83 6.09
N ASP A 287 6.05 -22.68 5.04
CA ASP A 287 5.63 -23.80 4.20
C ASP A 287 5.61 -23.43 2.70
N ALA A 288 6.72 -23.74 2.04
CA ALA A 288 6.92 -23.48 0.61
C ALA A 288 5.98 -24.29 -0.31
N ARG A 289 5.27 -25.33 0.19
CA ARG A 289 4.35 -26.14 -0.64
C ARG A 289 2.99 -25.49 -0.83
N VAL A 290 2.58 -24.66 0.13
CA VAL A 290 1.29 -23.95 0.14
C VAL A 290 1.46 -22.47 -0.24
N SER A 291 2.71 -21.99 -0.25
CA SER A 291 3.10 -20.63 -0.61
C SER A 291 2.93 -20.33 -2.11
N THR A 292 2.06 -19.37 -2.43
CA THR A 292 1.94 -18.82 -3.78
C THR A 292 2.89 -17.63 -3.90
N ASN A 293 4.04 -17.87 -4.56
CA ASN A 293 5.04 -16.84 -4.82
C ASN A 293 4.89 -16.33 -6.25
N TRP A 294 5.09 -15.03 -6.45
CA TRP A 294 5.05 -14.41 -7.77
C TRP A 294 6.20 -13.43 -7.96
N PHE A 295 6.51 -13.16 -9.22
CA PHE A 295 7.45 -12.11 -9.60
C PHE A 295 6.71 -11.03 -10.37
N SER A 296 7.03 -9.79 -10.04
CA SER A 296 6.45 -8.58 -10.62
C SER A 296 7.52 -7.83 -11.38
N ALA A 297 7.35 -7.71 -12.69
CA ALA A 297 8.14 -6.80 -13.52
C ALA A 297 7.42 -5.44 -13.56
N THR A 298 8.11 -4.39 -13.14
CA THR A 298 7.55 -3.03 -13.12
C THR A 298 8.25 -2.12 -14.13
N THR A 299 7.50 -1.19 -14.68
CA THR A 299 7.99 -0.07 -15.49
C THR A 299 7.34 1.21 -14.99
N LEU A 300 8.15 2.21 -14.72
CA LEU A 300 7.73 3.54 -14.30
C LEU A 300 8.24 4.57 -15.31
N PHE A 301 7.31 5.17 -16.05
CA PHE A 301 7.58 6.22 -17.03
C PHE A 301 7.08 7.57 -16.51
N ARG A 302 7.94 8.59 -16.54
CA ARG A 302 7.76 9.87 -15.82
C ARG A 302 7.99 11.07 -16.74
N PRO A 303 7.16 11.25 -17.77
CA PRO A 303 7.27 12.40 -18.64
C PRO A 303 6.96 13.70 -17.89
N TYR A 304 7.62 14.77 -18.32
CA TYR A 304 7.23 16.13 -17.97
C TYR A 304 6.36 16.68 -19.10
N ILE A 305 5.10 16.97 -18.80
CA ILE A 305 4.15 17.57 -19.74
C ILE A 305 3.91 19.01 -19.28
N GLY A 306 4.49 19.95 -20.02
CA GLY A 306 4.50 21.37 -19.66
C GLY A 306 5.25 21.61 -18.34
N LYS A 307 4.52 22.02 -17.29
CA LYS A 307 5.08 22.31 -15.95
C LYS A 307 4.77 21.23 -14.91
N SER A 308 4.10 20.14 -15.31
CA SER A 308 3.70 19.05 -14.43
C SER A 308 4.43 17.75 -14.77
N ARG A 309 4.74 16.96 -13.76
CA ARG A 309 5.25 15.58 -13.91
C ARG A 309 4.07 14.63 -13.81
N ILE A 310 4.02 13.68 -14.72
CA ILE A 310 3.05 12.59 -14.71
C ILE A 310 3.82 11.29 -14.68
N ASP A 311 3.47 10.41 -13.75
CA ASP A 311 4.08 9.11 -13.53
C ASP A 311 3.08 8.04 -13.95
N PHE A 312 3.44 7.29 -14.98
CA PHE A 312 2.73 6.10 -15.43
C PHE A 312 3.46 4.89 -14.87
N HIS A 313 2.79 4.08 -14.08
CA HIS A 313 3.33 2.80 -13.63
C HIS A 313 2.54 1.65 -14.26
N PHE A 314 3.29 0.65 -14.69
CA PHE A 314 2.77 -0.60 -15.18
C PHE A 314 3.53 -1.73 -14.51
N THR A 315 2.82 -2.66 -13.89
CA THR A 315 3.41 -3.82 -13.25
C THR A 315 2.69 -5.06 -13.76
N TYR A 316 3.48 -6.02 -14.24
CA TYR A 316 3.01 -7.31 -14.70
C TYR A 316 3.58 -8.40 -13.81
N SER A 317 2.71 -9.19 -13.21
CA SER A 317 3.09 -10.20 -12.23
C SER A 317 2.70 -11.59 -12.69
N PHE A 318 3.63 -12.53 -12.60
CA PHE A 318 3.39 -13.93 -12.95
C PHE A 318 3.78 -14.84 -11.79
N ASN A 319 2.96 -15.86 -11.57
CA ASN A 319 3.16 -16.84 -10.51
C ASN A 319 4.36 -17.75 -10.83
N ILE A 320 5.22 -17.95 -9.84
CA ILE A 320 6.40 -18.81 -9.93
C ILE A 320 6.16 -20.14 -9.21
N SER A 321 5.41 -20.13 -8.11
CA SER A 321 5.08 -21.33 -7.32
C SER A 321 3.60 -21.39 -6.92
N GLY A 322 3.17 -22.52 -6.36
CA GLY A 322 1.80 -22.72 -5.91
C GLY A 322 0.82 -22.90 -7.08
N LEU A 323 -0.18 -22.03 -7.16
CA LEU A 323 -1.31 -22.08 -8.12
C LEU A 323 -0.95 -21.70 -9.57
N ARG A 324 0.27 -22.01 -10.02
CA ARG A 324 0.81 -21.62 -11.34
C ARG A 324 -0.07 -22.01 -12.54
N ASN A 325 -0.85 -23.09 -12.43
CA ASN A 325 -1.72 -23.60 -13.50
C ASN A 325 -3.19 -23.15 -13.39
N ALA A 326 -3.59 -22.49 -12.31
CA ALA A 326 -4.98 -22.13 -12.04
C ALA A 326 -5.25 -20.62 -12.16
N VAL A 327 -4.19 -19.81 -12.20
CA VAL A 327 -4.27 -18.37 -11.98
C VAL A 327 -3.58 -17.60 -13.11
N SER A 328 -4.35 -16.73 -13.77
CA SER A 328 -3.87 -15.78 -14.77
C SER A 328 -2.91 -14.73 -14.19
N PRO A 329 -2.03 -14.14 -15.01
CA PRO A 329 -1.12 -13.10 -14.56
C PRO A 329 -1.86 -11.90 -13.98
N LEU A 330 -1.26 -11.26 -12.98
CA LEU A 330 -1.79 -10.05 -12.36
C LEU A 330 -1.27 -8.84 -13.11
N MET A 331 -2.12 -7.83 -13.25
CA MET A 331 -1.76 -6.58 -13.92
C MET A 331 -2.15 -5.41 -13.03
N GLU A 332 -1.20 -4.53 -12.79
CA GLU A 332 -1.39 -3.27 -12.07
C GLU A 332 -0.99 -2.12 -12.99
N ILE A 333 -1.89 -1.16 -13.13
CA ILE A 333 -1.68 0.05 -13.93
C ILE A 333 -2.02 1.24 -13.06
N GLY A 334 -1.25 2.30 -13.15
CA GLY A 334 -1.70 3.55 -12.58
C GLY A 334 -0.96 4.78 -13.06
N LEU A 335 -1.50 5.90 -12.60
CA LEU A 335 -1.19 7.24 -13.05
C LEU A 335 -1.09 8.14 -11.81
N LYS A 336 0.05 8.81 -11.64
CA LYS A 336 0.24 9.81 -10.59
C LYS A 336 0.64 11.14 -11.19
N LYS A 337 -0.17 12.18 -10.97
CA LYS A 337 0.10 13.53 -11.42
C LYS A 337 0.60 14.37 -10.25
N HIS A 338 1.74 15.03 -10.45
CA HIS A 338 2.32 15.94 -9.49
C HIS A 338 2.00 17.40 -9.87
N PHE A 339 1.57 18.15 -8.86
CA PHE A 339 1.29 19.57 -8.94
C PHE A 339 2.40 20.36 -8.24
N ARG A 340 2.62 21.59 -8.70
CA ARG A 340 3.74 22.43 -8.24
C ARG A 340 3.40 23.29 -7.02
N ASN A 341 2.13 23.48 -6.72
CA ASN A 341 1.69 24.43 -5.71
C ASN A 341 0.89 23.70 -4.63
N SER A 342 0.96 24.16 -3.38
CA SER A 342 0.10 23.68 -2.31
C SER A 342 -1.15 24.56 -2.25
N PRO A 343 -2.36 24.04 -2.59
CA PRO A 343 -3.59 24.81 -2.43
C PRO A 343 -3.86 25.17 -0.97
N VAL A 344 -3.52 24.29 -0.02
CA VAL A 344 -3.79 24.51 1.41
C VAL A 344 -2.94 25.66 1.96
N CYS A 345 -1.63 25.69 1.69
CA CYS A 345 -0.79 26.80 2.14
C CYS A 345 -1.27 28.14 1.55
N ARG A 346 -1.65 28.15 0.26
CA ARG A 346 -2.22 29.33 -0.40
C ARG A 346 -3.53 29.80 0.24
N MET A 347 -4.43 28.87 0.57
CA MET A 347 -5.69 29.19 1.27
C MET A 347 -5.44 29.77 2.67
N MET A 348 -4.38 29.32 3.35
CA MET A 348 -3.95 29.86 4.65
C MET A 348 -3.28 31.24 4.55
N GLY A 349 -3.23 31.87 3.37
CA GLY A 349 -2.57 33.15 3.15
C GLY A 349 -1.05 33.11 3.31
N LYS A 350 -0.48 31.91 3.44
CA LYS A 350 0.96 31.69 3.43
C LYS A 350 1.38 31.44 1.98
N GLY A 351 2.48 32.04 1.53
CA GLY A 351 3.05 31.64 0.24
C GLY A 351 3.40 30.15 0.24
N ASP A 352 3.77 29.61 -0.92
CA ASP A 352 4.46 28.32 -1.02
C ASP A 352 5.90 28.41 -0.41
N ASP A 353 6.06 29.21 0.64
CA ASP A 353 7.28 29.77 1.19
C ASP A 353 7.85 28.80 2.23
N VAL A 354 8.48 27.75 1.73
CA VAL A 354 9.69 27.29 2.40
C VAL A 354 10.76 28.30 2.07
N ASP A 355 11.15 29.06 3.07
CA ASP A 355 12.17 30.09 2.96
C ASP A 355 13.53 29.48 2.52
N TYR A 356 13.84 29.64 1.22
CA TYR A 356 15.12 29.31 0.56
C TYR A 356 15.55 30.50 -0.31
N GLY A 357 15.67 31.69 0.29
CA GLY A 357 16.00 32.91 -0.46
C GLY A 357 14.99 33.21 -1.57
N ASN A 358 15.33 34.12 -2.48
CA ASN A 358 14.42 34.76 -3.45
C ASN A 358 13.78 33.85 -4.54
N LYS A 359 13.60 32.54 -4.35
CA LYS A 359 12.87 31.66 -5.30
C LYS A 359 12.07 30.55 -4.60
N PRO A 360 10.73 30.66 -4.49
CA PRO A 360 9.88 29.55 -4.07
C PRO A 360 9.62 28.61 -5.26
N VAL A 361 10.05 27.35 -5.14
CA VAL A 361 9.75 26.30 -6.13
C VAL A 361 9.64 24.97 -5.37
N CYS A 362 8.47 24.31 -5.45
CA CYS A 362 8.31 22.90 -5.07
C CYS A 362 9.50 22.09 -5.59
N ARG A 363 10.29 21.48 -4.69
CA ARG A 363 11.59 20.90 -5.04
C ARG A 363 11.50 19.70 -6.00
N TYR A 364 10.32 19.11 -6.18
CA TYR A 364 10.07 18.10 -7.23
C TYR A 364 10.07 18.65 -8.67
N SER A 365 10.10 19.98 -8.84
CA SER A 365 9.98 20.64 -10.15
C SER A 365 11.25 21.33 -10.67
N ARG A 366 12.43 21.12 -10.07
CA ARG A 366 13.70 21.55 -10.70
C ARG A 366 14.15 20.54 -11.76
N ILE A 367 13.59 20.67 -12.96
CA ILE A 367 14.35 20.41 -14.19
C ILE A 367 15.30 21.60 -14.36
N SER A 368 16.55 21.44 -13.91
CA SER A 368 17.66 22.27 -14.33
C SER A 368 18.59 21.40 -15.19
N PRO A 369 18.92 21.81 -16.43
CA PRO A 369 19.85 21.08 -17.29
C PRO A 369 21.21 20.80 -16.63
N ALA A 370 21.61 21.62 -15.65
CA ALA A 370 22.90 21.56 -14.99
C ALA A 370 22.89 20.80 -13.64
N LYS A 371 21.73 20.39 -13.11
CA LYS A 371 21.61 19.63 -11.84
C LYS A 371 20.45 18.64 -11.92
N LYS A 372 20.65 17.54 -12.63
CA LYS A 372 19.74 16.39 -12.69
C LYS A 372 19.80 15.61 -11.37
N LYS A 373 19.04 16.05 -10.37
CA LYS A 373 18.75 15.26 -9.16
C LYS A 373 17.25 15.33 -8.90
N ILE A 374 16.55 14.26 -9.29
CA ILE A 374 15.19 13.98 -8.84
C ILE A 374 15.34 13.53 -7.39
N TYR A 375 15.03 14.41 -6.44
CA TYR A 375 14.81 13.96 -5.08
C TYR A 375 13.31 13.85 -4.86
N GLU A 376 12.83 12.62 -5.03
CA GLU A 376 11.91 12.09 -4.03
C GLU A 376 12.56 12.30 -2.66
N ASN A 377 11.86 12.98 -1.75
CA ASN A 377 12.25 13.40 -0.39
C ASN A 377 12.67 14.87 -0.22
N VAL A 378 11.66 15.74 -0.14
CA VAL A 378 11.84 17.10 0.36
C VAL A 378 10.78 17.31 1.43
N TRP A 379 11.21 17.15 2.66
CA TRP A 379 10.45 17.47 3.85
C TRP A 379 11.25 18.51 4.61
N TYR A 380 10.54 19.53 5.10
CA TYR A 380 11.00 20.90 5.32
C TYR A 380 12.21 21.10 6.24
N LYS A 381 12.79 22.29 6.02
CA LYS A 381 14.05 22.88 6.53
C LYS A 381 14.99 21.88 7.18
#